data_AF-A0A495S450-F1
#
_entry.id   AF-A0A495S450-F1
#
_cell.length_a   1.000
_cell.length_b   1.000
_cell.length_c   1.000
_cell.angle_alpha   90.00
_cell.angle_beta   90.00
_cell.angle_gamma   90.00
#
_symmetry.space_group_name_H-M   'P 1'
#
loop_
_entity.id
_entity.type
_entity.pdbx_description
1 polymer ?
#
loop_
_entity_poly.entity_id
_entity_poly.type
_entity_poly.pdbx_seq_one_letter_code
_entity_poly.pdbx_strand_id
1 'polypeptide(L)'
;MNVIFIIIGMNVSLIFLFDKSKLDNKEWFFKLLILNVILFLIASISVLIGFGKNTAINSLFAPMMTQFAYYVLSKSFYLKYKRNSVDTYWTMDRALFLDGCFNSMFWLISILLFLFVL
;
A
#
# COMPACT_ATOMS: atom_id res chain seq x y z
N MET A 1 -3.81 21.09 6.02
CA MET A 1 -2.75 20.80 5.03
C MET A 1 -2.08 19.44 5.27
N ASN A 2 -1.65 19.12 6.50
CA ASN A 2 -1.00 17.83 6.82
C ASN A 2 -1.88 16.58 6.57
N VAL A 3 -3.18 16.65 6.83
CA VAL A 3 -4.12 15.53 6.62
C VAL A 3 -4.21 15.09 5.14
N ILE A 4 -4.04 16.03 4.21
CA ILE A 4 -4.10 15.72 2.77
C ILE A 4 -2.93 14.80 2.38
N PHE A 5 -1.72 15.12 2.85
CA PHE A 5 -0.54 14.29 2.59
C PHE A 5 -0.62 12.91 3.26
N ILE A 6 -1.25 12.82 4.42
CA ILE A 6 -1.54 11.54 5.10
C ILE A 6 -2.49 10.70 4.25
N ILE A 7 -3.60 11.28 3.77
CA ILE A 7 -4.57 10.58 2.91
C ILE A 7 -3.91 10.12 1.60
N ILE A 8 -3.10 10.99 0.96
CA ILE A 8 -2.31 10.64 -0.22
C ILE A 8 -1.33 9.51 0.10
N GLY A 9 -0.69 9.57 1.28
CA GLY A 9 0.22 8.55 1.80
C GLY A 9 -0.44 7.19 2.06
N MET A 10 -1.76 7.16 2.21
CA MET A 10 -2.55 5.94 2.41
C MET A 10 -3.18 5.41 1.11
N ASN A 11 -2.87 5.99 -0.06
CA ASN A 11 -3.52 5.65 -1.32
C ASN A 11 -3.54 4.13 -1.62
N VAL A 12 -2.42 3.41 -1.44
CA VAL A 12 -2.34 1.97 -1.71
C VAL A 12 -3.20 1.19 -0.73
N SER A 13 -3.18 1.53 0.56
CA SER A 13 -4.01 0.91 1.59
C SER A 13 -5.51 1.16 1.34
N LEU A 14 -5.87 2.35 0.87
CA LEU A 14 -7.24 2.69 0.49
C LEU A 14 -7.68 1.92 -0.76
N ILE A 15 -6.84 1.84 -1.78
CA ILE A 15 -7.15 1.04 -2.98
C ILE A 15 -7.29 -0.43 -2.60
N PHE A 16 -6.42 -0.96 -1.74
CA PHE A 16 -6.55 -2.32 -1.24
C PHE A 16 -7.87 -2.54 -0.50
N LEU A 17 -8.29 -1.57 0.32
CA LEU A 17 -9.54 -1.65 1.09
C LEU A 17 -10.76 -1.73 0.16
N PHE A 18 -10.83 -0.88 -0.85
CA PHE A 18 -12.04 -0.70 -1.66
C PHE A 18 -12.04 -1.45 -2.99
N ASP A 19 -10.88 -1.57 -3.64
CA ASP A 19 -10.77 -2.10 -5.01
C ASP A 19 -9.40 -2.73 -5.26
N LYS A 20 -9.14 -3.81 -4.53
CA LYS A 20 -7.93 -4.64 -4.68
C LYS A 20 -7.68 -5.10 -6.12
N SER A 21 -8.73 -5.25 -6.93
CA SER A 21 -8.61 -5.65 -8.34
C SER A 21 -7.68 -4.72 -9.14
N LYS A 22 -7.59 -3.44 -8.76
CA LYS A 22 -6.65 -2.47 -9.35
C LYS A 22 -5.19 -2.74 -9.00
N LEU A 23 -4.91 -3.32 -7.84
CA LEU A 23 -3.55 -3.73 -7.46
C LEU A 23 -3.13 -5.04 -8.14
N ASP A 24 -4.09 -5.90 -8.48
CA ASP A 24 -3.83 -7.12 -9.24
C ASP A 24 -3.76 -6.89 -10.76
N ASN A 25 -4.40 -5.82 -11.26
CA ASN A 25 -4.32 -5.44 -12.67
C ASN A 25 -2.95 -4.79 -12.97
N LYS A 26 -2.22 -5.39 -13.93
CA LYS A 26 -0.88 -4.93 -14.32
C LYS A 26 -0.84 -3.47 -14.76
N GLU A 27 -1.80 -3.02 -15.54
CA GLU A 27 -1.84 -1.64 -16.05
C GLU A 27 -2.04 -0.63 -14.91
N TRP A 28 -3.00 -0.89 -14.04
CA TRP A 28 -3.26 -0.06 -12.86
C TRP A 28 -2.12 -0.09 -11.86
N PHE A 29 -1.51 -1.25 -11.62
CA PHE A 29 -0.35 -1.39 -10.76
C PHE A 29 0.84 -0.56 -11.26
N PHE A 30 1.11 -0.56 -12.58
CA PHE A 30 2.16 0.29 -13.15
C PHE A 30 1.84 1.78 -13.06
N LYS A 31 0.59 2.19 -13.32
CA LYS A 31 0.16 3.59 -13.13
C LYS A 31 0.35 4.05 -11.68
N LEU A 32 -0.02 3.20 -10.71
CA LEU A 32 0.19 3.46 -9.28
C LEU A 32 1.68 3.51 -8.91
N LEU A 33 2.50 2.64 -9.52
CA LEU A 33 3.94 2.64 -9.29
C LEU A 33 4.56 3.97 -9.71
N ILE A 34 4.20 4.48 -10.89
CA ILE A 34 4.67 5.79 -11.38
C ILE A 34 4.26 6.90 -10.41
N LEU A 35 3.00 6.92 -9.98
CA LEU A 35 2.52 7.90 -9.00
C LEU A 35 3.31 7.82 -7.69
N ASN A 36 3.49 6.62 -7.15
CA ASN A 36 4.17 6.40 -5.87
C ASN A 36 5.67 6.72 -5.94
N VAL A 37 6.32 6.50 -7.09
CA VAL A 37 7.70 6.94 -7.33
C VAL A 37 7.78 8.46 -7.34
N ILE A 38 6.84 9.15 -7.98
CA ILE A 38 6.79 10.63 -7.95
C ILE A 38 6.64 11.15 -6.51
N LEU A 39 5.73 10.56 -5.73
CA LEU A 39 5.52 10.92 -4.32
C LEU A 39 6.79 10.68 -3.48
N PHE A 40 7.47 9.55 -3.69
CA PHE A 40 8.73 9.23 -3.03
C PHE A 40 9.82 10.25 -3.35
N LEU A 41 9.94 10.68 -4.61
CA LEU A 41 10.91 11.70 -5.02
C LEU A 41 10.60 13.06 -4.40
N ILE A 42 9.34 13.49 -4.38
CA ILE A 42 8.91 14.73 -3.73
C ILE A 42 9.28 14.71 -2.24
N ALA A 43 9.02 13.58 -1.56
CA ALA A 43 9.38 13.39 -0.16
C ALA A 43 10.89 13.47 0.04
N SER A 44 11.67 12.78 -0.80
CA SER A 44 13.13 12.76 -0.75
C SER A 44 13.74 14.16 -0.92
N ILE A 45 13.29 14.90 -1.93
CA ILE A 45 13.74 16.28 -2.19
C ILE A 45 13.40 17.17 -0.99
N SER A 46 12.19 17.04 -0.44
CA SER A 46 11.75 17.82 0.71
C SER A 46 12.58 17.54 1.97
N VAL A 47 12.98 16.29 2.18
CA VAL A 47 13.89 15.89 3.26
C VAL A 47 15.27 16.52 3.07
N LEU A 48 15.82 16.48 1.84
CA LEU A 48 17.13 17.06 1.53
C LEU A 48 17.18 18.59 1.70
N ILE A 49 16.09 19.30 1.40
CA ILE A 49 15.99 20.76 1.58
C ILE A 49 15.79 21.14 3.07
N GLY A 50 15.56 20.18 3.97
CA GLY A 50 15.37 20.43 5.40
C GLY A 50 13.91 20.67 5.81
N PHE A 51 12.95 20.52 4.88
CA PHE A 51 11.52 20.46 5.21
C PHE A 51 11.11 19.10 5.85
N GLY A 52 12.03 18.13 5.91
CA GLY A 52 11.82 16.76 6.37
C GLY A 52 11.47 16.54 7.86
N LYS A 53 11.35 17.60 8.67
CA LYS A 53 10.82 17.47 10.04
C LYS A 53 9.28 17.41 10.10
N ASN A 54 8.59 17.61 8.97
CA ASN A 54 7.14 17.54 8.93
C ASN A 54 6.68 16.09 8.70
N THR A 55 6.02 15.52 9.71
CA THR A 55 5.44 14.15 9.68
C THR A 55 4.54 13.92 8.47
N ALA A 56 3.92 14.98 7.95
CA ALA A 56 3.09 14.94 6.75
C ALA A 56 3.89 14.70 5.46
N ILE A 57 5.13 15.17 5.36
CA ILE A 57 5.96 14.93 4.17
C ILE A 57 6.47 13.50 4.20
N ASN A 58 6.81 12.99 5.39
CA ASN A 58 7.28 11.63 5.54
C ASN A 58 6.22 10.63 5.06
N SER A 59 4.93 10.86 5.35
CA SER A 59 3.85 9.94 4.93
C SER A 59 3.79 9.65 3.43
N LEU A 60 4.43 10.48 2.59
CA LEU A 60 4.57 10.24 1.15
C LEU A 60 5.55 9.12 0.78
N PHE A 61 6.38 8.64 1.72
CA PHE A 61 7.17 7.43 1.54
C PHE A 61 6.34 6.14 1.68
N ALA A 62 5.26 6.19 2.47
CA ALA A 62 4.46 5.02 2.80
C ALA A 62 3.80 4.33 1.58
N PRO A 63 3.26 5.04 0.56
CA PRO A 63 2.69 4.43 -0.64
C PRO A 63 3.62 3.44 -1.34
N MET A 64 4.87 3.83 -1.56
CA MET A 64 5.83 3.02 -2.30
C MET A 64 6.19 1.75 -1.52
N MET A 65 6.44 1.88 -0.21
CA MET A 65 6.71 0.73 0.66
C MET A 65 5.51 -0.21 0.76
N THR A 66 4.30 0.34 0.85
CA THR A 66 3.07 -0.43 0.95
C THR A 66 2.77 -1.17 -0.36
N GLN A 67 2.99 -0.54 -1.52
CA GLN A 67 2.85 -1.20 -2.82
C GLN A 67 3.86 -2.33 -2.99
N PHE A 68 5.10 -2.12 -2.52
CA PHE A 68 6.12 -3.16 -2.54
C PHE A 68 5.74 -4.34 -1.63
N ALA A 69 5.27 -4.07 -0.41
CA ALA A 69 4.76 -5.09 0.50
C ALA A 69 3.60 -5.88 -0.13
N TYR A 70 2.66 -5.20 -0.80
CA TYR A 70 1.57 -5.85 -1.54
C TYR A 70 2.12 -6.82 -2.59
N TYR A 71 3.07 -6.36 -3.41
CA TYR A 71 3.66 -7.18 -4.48
C TYR A 71 4.32 -8.45 -3.92
N VAL A 72 5.13 -8.30 -2.85
CA VAL A 72 5.82 -9.43 -2.22
C VAL A 72 4.82 -10.43 -1.63
N LEU A 73 3.82 -9.95 -0.90
CA LEU A 73 2.79 -10.81 -0.31
C LEU A 73 1.97 -11.51 -1.39
N SER A 74 1.50 -10.78 -2.40
CA SER A 74 0.66 -11.32 -3.48
C SER A 74 1.41 -12.40 -4.27
N LYS A 75 2.69 -12.14 -4.61
CA LYS A 75 3.55 -13.12 -5.27
C LYS A 75 3.80 -14.35 -4.41
N SER A 76 4.02 -14.17 -3.10
CA SER A 76 4.21 -15.28 -2.15
C SER A 76 2.94 -16.13 -2.03
N PHE A 77 1.77 -15.49 -1.99
CA PHE A 77 0.48 -16.16 -1.96
C PHE A 77 0.25 -16.98 -3.24
N TYR A 78 0.51 -16.40 -4.41
CA TYR A 78 0.39 -17.09 -5.68
C TYR A 78 1.34 -18.29 -5.78
N LEU A 79 2.60 -18.15 -5.34
CA LEU A 79 3.56 -19.27 -5.34
C LEU A 79 3.11 -20.43 -4.46
N LYS A 80 2.47 -20.14 -3.32
CA LYS A 80 2.01 -21.16 -2.37
C LYS A 80 0.70 -21.83 -2.79
N TYR A 81 -0.26 -21.05 -3.28
CA TYR A 81 -1.64 -21.53 -3.53
C TYR A 81 -2.02 -21.60 -5.01
N LYS A 82 -1.12 -21.21 -5.92
CA LYS A 82 -1.32 -21.19 -7.39
C LYS A 82 -2.57 -20.43 -7.86
N ARG A 83 -3.08 -19.53 -7.02
CA ARG A 83 -4.21 -18.63 -7.32
C ARG A 83 -3.98 -17.28 -6.66
N ASN A 84 -4.62 -16.24 -7.17
CA ASN A 84 -4.66 -14.94 -6.51
C ASN A 84 -5.70 -14.97 -5.38
N SER A 85 -5.47 -14.14 -4.36
CA SER A 85 -6.45 -13.87 -3.31
C SER A 85 -7.57 -13.01 -3.90
N VAL A 86 -8.81 -13.49 -3.87
CA VAL A 86 -9.95 -12.84 -4.54
C VAL A 86 -10.65 -11.86 -3.60
N ASP A 87 -10.67 -12.18 -2.30
CA ASP A 87 -11.43 -11.37 -1.34
C ASP A 87 -10.78 -10.03 -1.03
N THR A 88 -11.65 -9.03 -0.88
CA THR A 88 -11.37 -7.77 -0.20
C THR A 88 -11.75 -7.88 1.27
N TYR A 89 -11.42 -6.86 2.08
CA TYR A 89 -11.87 -6.82 3.48
C TYR A 89 -13.41 -6.83 3.60
N TRP A 90 -14.13 -6.28 2.61
CA TRP A 90 -15.60 -6.16 2.63
C TRP A 90 -16.33 -7.41 2.14
N THR A 91 -15.69 -8.23 1.31
CA THR A 91 -16.31 -9.41 0.68
C THR A 91 -15.90 -10.72 1.35
N MET A 92 -15.31 -10.65 2.55
CA MET A 92 -14.68 -11.79 3.21
C MET A 92 -15.72 -12.87 3.58
N ASP A 93 -15.64 -14.02 2.91
CA ASP A 93 -16.46 -15.20 3.21
C ASP A 93 -15.68 -16.17 4.12
N ARG A 94 -16.36 -16.87 5.04
CA ARG A 94 -15.74 -17.88 5.91
C ARG A 94 -15.11 -19.03 5.11
N ALA A 95 -15.63 -19.31 3.91
CA ALA A 95 -15.05 -20.29 3.00
C ALA A 95 -13.64 -19.89 2.48
N LEU A 96 -13.29 -18.60 2.56
CA LEU A 96 -12.05 -18.01 2.04
C LEU A 96 -11.12 -17.54 3.17
N PHE A 97 -11.01 -18.33 4.24
CA PHE A 97 -10.15 -18.04 5.39
C PHE A 97 -8.70 -17.66 5.03
N LEU A 98 -8.13 -18.31 4.00
CA LEU A 98 -6.77 -18.03 3.52
C LEU A 98 -6.64 -16.61 2.94
N ASP A 99 -7.67 -16.11 2.27
CA ASP A 99 -7.69 -14.78 1.68
C ASP A 99 -7.88 -13.73 2.79
N GLY A 100 -8.68 -14.06 3.81
CA GLY A 100 -8.78 -13.29 5.05
C GLY A 100 -7.44 -13.14 5.78
N CYS A 101 -6.68 -14.23 5.88
CA CYS A 101 -5.35 -14.23 6.50
C CYS A 101 -4.38 -13.34 5.70
N PHE A 102 -4.40 -13.42 4.37
CA PHE A 102 -3.64 -12.51 3.50
C PHE A 102 -4.02 -11.04 3.73
N ASN A 103 -5.33 -10.75 3.78
CA ASN A 103 -5.83 -9.40 4.00
C ASN A 103 -5.39 -8.85 5.37
N SER A 104 -5.47 -9.67 6.42
CA SER A 104 -5.02 -9.30 7.76
C SER A 104 -3.51 -9.03 7.81
N MET A 105 -2.69 -9.88 7.18
CA MET A 105 -1.24 -9.65 7.10
C MET A 105 -0.93 -8.35 6.36
N PHE A 106 -1.56 -8.11 5.22
CA PHE A 106 -1.32 -6.88 4.46
C PHE A 106 -1.71 -5.63 5.26
N TRP A 107 -2.84 -5.66 5.97
CA TRP A 107 -3.27 -4.56 6.83
C TRP A 107 -2.30 -4.28 7.95
N LEU A 108 -1.84 -5.32 8.65
CA LEU A 108 -0.88 -5.20 9.73
C LEU A 108 0.42 -4.56 9.22
N ILE A 109 0.96 -5.05 8.10
CA ILE A 109 2.18 -4.49 7.51
C ILE A 109 1.97 -3.04 7.07
N SER A 110 0.84 -2.73 6.42
CA SER A 110 0.53 -1.38 5.95
C SER A 110 0.43 -0.37 7.10
N ILE A 111 -0.20 -0.75 8.21
CA ILE A 111 -0.29 0.08 9.41
C ILE A 111 1.09 0.30 10.03
N LEU A 112 1.89 -0.77 10.18
CA LEU A 112 3.25 -0.66 10.71
C LEU A 112 4.15 0.23 9.85
N LEU A 113 4.07 0.10 8.53
CA LEU A 113 4.80 0.97 7.60
C LEU A 113 4.38 2.44 7.73
N PHE A 114 3.08 2.69 7.93
CA PHE A 114 2.58 4.05 8.11
C PHE A 114 3.05 4.64 9.44
N LEU A 115 3.03 3.86 10.53
CA LEU A 115 3.50 4.27 11.85
C LEU A 115 5.01 4.49 11.91
N PHE A 116 5.79 3.74 11.14
CA PHE A 116 7.25 3.91 11.07
C PHE A 116 7.66 5.26 10.46
N VAL A 117 6.80 5.81 9.62
CA VAL A 117 7.08 7.00 8.81
C VAL A 117 6.52 8.27 9.45
N LEU A 118 5.53 8.13 10.34
CA LEU A 118 4.91 9.21 11.11
C LEU A 118 5.81 9.67 12.27
#